data_AF-A0A0A9GV91-F1
#
_entry.id   AF-A0A0A9GV91-F1
#
_cell.length_a   1.000
_cell.length_b   1.000
_cell.length_c   1.000
_cell.angle_alpha   90.00
_cell.angle_beta   90.00
_cell.angle_gamma   90.00
#
_symmetry.space_group_name_H-M   'P 1'
#
loop_
_entity.id
_entity.type
_entity.pdbx_description
1 polymer ?
#
loop_
_entity_poly.entity_id
_entity_poly.type
_entity_poly.pdbx_seq_one_letter_code
_entity_poly.pdbx_strand_id
1 'polypeptide(L)'
;MESGDIGNYIIMSNIYAGDEKWDGAEHIRKLMKSKDMKKPAGCSWIEVEKTRHLFIASDIKHQDRSCIYDMLGSLYQQIKDTQMQNVTSKQSVVG
;
A
#
# COMPACT_ATOMS: atom_id res chain seq x y z
N MET A 1 -19.41 18.46 -17.28
CA MET A 1 -18.92 17.60 -16.18
C MET A 1 -19.73 16.30 -16.27
N GLU A 2 -19.12 15.21 -16.72
CA GLU A 2 -19.86 13.97 -16.99
C GLU A 2 -20.26 13.27 -15.69
N SER A 3 -21.58 13.09 -15.51
CA SER A 3 -22.19 12.43 -14.37
C SER A 3 -21.97 10.91 -14.47
N GLY A 4 -20.85 10.41 -13.94
CA GLY A 4 -20.56 8.98 -13.93
C GLY A 4 -19.09 8.59 -13.74
N ASP A 5 -18.15 9.54 -13.84
CA ASP A 5 -16.74 9.22 -13.66
C ASP A 5 -16.40 8.87 -12.20
N ILE A 6 -15.76 7.72 -12.00
CA ILE A 6 -15.22 7.24 -10.72
C ILE A 6 -14.33 8.29 -10.07
N GLY A 7 -13.59 9.07 -10.88
CA GLY A 7 -12.75 10.18 -10.41
C GLY A 7 -13.51 11.23 -9.61
N ASN A 8 -14.72 11.60 -10.05
CA ASN A 8 -15.54 12.60 -9.35
C ASN A 8 -16.00 12.11 -7.98
N TYR A 9 -16.39 10.84 -7.86
CA TYR A 9 -16.75 10.24 -6.58
C TYR A 9 -15.56 10.19 -5.61
N ILE A 10 -14.36 9.87 -6.11
CA ILE A 10 -13.14 9.86 -5.30
C ILE A 10 -12.84 11.26 -4.77
N ILE A 11 -12.88 12.28 -5.64
CA ILE A 11 -12.64 13.68 -5.24
C ILE A 11 -13.66 14.11 -4.19
N MET A 12 -14.95 13.84 -4.39
CA MET A 12 -15.98 14.16 -3.40
C MET A 12 -15.73 13.47 -2.06
N SER A 13 -15.41 12.18 -2.06
CA SER A 13 -15.08 11.45 -0.82
C SER A 13 -13.88 12.08 -0.09
N ASN A 14 -12.86 12.51 -0.84
CA ASN A 14 -11.68 13.17 -0.29
C ASN A 14 -11.99 14.57 0.26
N ILE A 15 -12.86 15.36 -0.40
CA ILE A 15 -13.31 16.66 0.11
C ILE A 15 -14.01 16.48 1.47
N TYR A 16 -14.95 15.52 1.57
CA TYR A 16 -15.62 15.21 2.84
C TYR A 16 -14.61 14.77 3.93
N ALA A 17 -13.64 13.92 3.59
CA ALA A 17 -12.62 13.48 4.54
C ALA A 17 -11.68 14.62 4.98
N GLY A 18 -11.30 15.51 4.07
CA GLY A 18 -10.46 16.69 4.36
C GLY A 18 -11.15 17.68 5.31
N ASP A 19 -12.48 17.73 5.28
CA ASP A 19 -13.34 18.49 6.20
C ASP A 19 -13.69 17.71 7.50
N GLU A 20 -13.07 16.56 7.75
CA GLU A 20 -13.37 15.64 8.88
C GLU A 20 -14.82 15.10 8.91
N LYS A 21 -15.56 15.23 7.80
CA LYS A 21 -16.93 14.71 7.63
C LYS A 21 -16.91 13.25 7.19
N TRP A 22 -16.46 12.37 8.09
CA TRP A 22 -16.27 10.94 7.81
C TRP A 22 -17.55 10.22 7.33
N ASP A 23 -18.71 10.59 7.86
CA ASP A 23 -20.01 10.03 7.46
C ASP A 23 -20.33 10.35 5.99
N GLY A 24 -20.02 11.57 5.54
CA GLY A 24 -20.17 11.98 4.14
C GLY A 24 -19.20 11.21 3.24
N ALA A 25 -17.95 11.08 3.66
CA ALA A 25 -16.95 10.30 2.93
C ALA A 25 -17.35 8.82 2.82
N GLU A 26 -17.93 8.24 3.88
CA GLU A 26 -18.43 6.88 3.90
C GLU A 26 -19.67 6.72 3.01
N HIS A 27 -20.61 7.66 3.03
CA HIS A 27 -21.78 7.65 2.16
C HIS A 27 -21.38 7.62 0.68
N ILE A 28 -20.42 8.47 0.27
CA ILE A 28 -19.90 8.47 -1.09
C ILE A 28 -19.25 7.13 -1.45
N ARG A 29 -18.46 6.53 -0.54
CA ARG A 29 -17.87 5.19 -0.75
C ARG A 29 -18.92 4.09 -0.87
N LYS A 30 -19.99 4.14 -0.09
CA LYS A 30 -21.14 3.21 -0.18
C LYS A 30 -21.86 3.36 -1.53
N LEU A 31 -22.06 4.58 -1.99
CA LEU A 31 -22.67 4.88 -3.29
C LEU A 31 -21.82 4.39 -4.47
N MET A 32 -20.49 4.52 -4.38
CA MET A 32 -19.58 3.92 -5.37
C MET A 32 -19.75 2.40 -5.39
N LYS A 33 -19.78 1.75 -4.23
CA LYS A 33 -19.95 0.30 -4.11
C LYS A 33 -21.30 -0.19 -4.66
N SER A 34 -22.40 0.52 -4.41
CA SER A 34 -23.72 0.16 -4.93
C SER A 34 -23.84 0.30 -6.44
N LYS A 35 -22.94 1.06 -7.07
CA LYS A 35 -22.86 1.24 -8.53
C LYS A 35 -21.76 0.37 -9.17
N ASP A 36 -21.19 -0.58 -8.43
CA ASP A 36 -20.03 -1.40 -8.84
C ASP A 36 -18.82 -0.56 -9.33
N MET A 37 -18.71 0.69 -8.86
CA MET A 37 -17.59 1.57 -9.17
C MET A 37 -16.39 1.18 -8.32
N LYS A 38 -15.37 0.63 -8.96
CA LYS A 38 -14.12 0.24 -8.32
C LYS A 38 -13.00 1.11 -8.84
N LYS A 39 -12.30 1.79 -7.93
CA LYS A 39 -11.01 2.39 -8.27
C LYS A 39 -10.10 1.28 -8.80
N PRO A 40 -9.43 1.44 -9.95
CA PRO A 40 -8.42 0.50 -10.39
C PRO A 40 -7.39 0.27 -9.29
N ALA A 41 -7.03 -0.99 -9.05
CA ALA A 41 -5.97 -1.30 -8.12
C ALA A 41 -4.68 -0.61 -8.57
N GLY A 42 -3.92 -0.06 -7.63
CA GLY A 42 -2.57 0.39 -7.93
C GLY A 42 -1.74 -0.82 -8.37
N CYS A 43 -0.87 -0.63 -9.36
CA CYS A 43 0.10 -1.65 -9.74
C CYS A 43 1.49 -1.02 -9.84
N SER A 44 2.50 -1.79 -9.45
CA SER A 44 3.90 -1.54 -9.76
C SER A 44 4.46 -2.77 -10.47
N TRP A 45 5.62 -2.63 -11.10
CA TRP A 45 6.32 -3.76 -11.70
C TRP A 45 7.83 -3.59 -11.52
N ILE A 46 8.55 -4.71 -11.57
CA ILE A 46 10.00 -4.72 -11.76
C ILE A 46 10.33 -5.61 -12.97
N GLU A 47 11.48 -5.37 -13.59
CA GLU A 47 11.97 -6.18 -14.71
C GLU A 47 13.19 -6.96 -14.26
N VAL A 48 13.12 -8.29 -14.41
CA VAL A 48 14.19 -9.23 -14.08
C VAL A 48 14.38 -10.13 -15.29
N GLU A 49 15.59 -10.20 -15.83
CA GLU A 49 15.89 -11.04 -17.01
C GLU A 49 14.93 -10.81 -18.19
N LYS A 50 14.60 -9.53 -18.46
CA LYS A 50 13.63 -9.10 -19.49
C LYS A 50 12.19 -9.54 -19.26
N THR A 51 11.89 -10.10 -18.08
CA THR A 51 10.56 -10.51 -17.66
C THR A 51 9.99 -9.48 -16.68
N ARG A 52 8.76 -9.02 -16.93
CA ARG A 52 8.06 -8.11 -16.01
C ARG A 52 7.33 -8.90 -14.93
N HIS A 53 7.64 -8.59 -13.68
CA HIS A 53 6.94 -9.09 -12.51
C HIS A 53 6.01 -8.00 -11.99
N LEU A 54 4.69 -8.26 -12.07
CA LEU A 54 3.65 -7.30 -11.72
C LEU A 54 3.22 -7.47 -10.26
N PHE A 55 3.15 -6.36 -9.54
CA PHE A 55 2.67 -6.30 -8.17
C PHE A 55 1.39 -5.47 -8.14
N ILE A 56 0.26 -6.12 -7.92
CA ILE A 56 -1.05 -5.46 -7.82
C ILE A 56 -1.36 -5.24 -6.34
N ALA A 57 -1.78 -4.03 -5.99
CA ALA A 57 -2.17 -3.68 -4.62
C ALA A 57 -3.29 -4.61 -4.14
N SER A 58 -3.08 -5.19 -2.96
CA SER A 58 -4.00 -6.16 -2.33
C SER A 58 -4.19 -7.48 -3.09
N ASP A 59 -3.39 -7.76 -4.12
CA ASP A 59 -3.41 -9.05 -4.81
C ASP A 59 -2.54 -10.09 -4.08
N ILE A 60 -2.98 -11.34 -4.16
CA ILE A 60 -2.32 -12.51 -3.59
C ILE A 60 -1.88 -13.52 -4.66
N LYS A 61 -2.10 -13.22 -5.95
CA LYS A 61 -1.94 -14.16 -7.06
C LYS A 61 -0.53 -14.29 -7.63
N HIS A 62 0.45 -13.50 -7.17
CA HIS A 62 1.82 -13.62 -7.67
C HIS A 62 2.38 -15.02 -7.35
N GLN A 63 2.85 -15.74 -8.36
CA GLN A 63 3.33 -17.12 -8.21
C GLN A 63 4.44 -17.26 -7.15
N ASP A 64 5.36 -16.28 -7.11
CA ASP A 64 6.49 -16.25 -6.17
C ASP A 64 6.16 -15.52 -4.86
N ARG A 65 4.88 -15.28 -4.56
CA ARG A 65 4.46 -14.48 -3.41
C ARG A 65 5.12 -14.94 -2.11
N SER A 66 5.08 -16.24 -1.80
CA SER A 66 5.66 -16.74 -0.54
C SER A 66 7.13 -16.35 -0.42
N CYS A 67 7.94 -16.68 -1.44
CA CYS A 67 9.36 -16.38 -1.47
C CYS A 67 9.66 -14.89 -1.29
N ILE A 68 8.86 -14.03 -1.92
CA ILE A 68 9.00 -12.57 -1.81
C ILE A 68 8.73 -12.12 -0.37
N TYR A 69 7.65 -12.58 0.26
CA TYR A 69 7.34 -12.21 1.65
C TYR A 69 8.33 -12.80 2.66
N ASP A 70 8.81 -14.03 2.43
CA ASP A 70 9.83 -14.67 3.26
C ASP A 70 11.17 -13.90 3.20
N MET A 71 11.57 -13.47 2.00
CA MET A 71 12.74 -12.61 1.81
C MET A 71 12.55 -11.25 2.52
N LEU A 72 11.41 -10.59 2.34
CA LEU A 72 11.11 -9.33 3.02
C LEU A 72 11.16 -9.48 4.56
N GLY A 73 10.62 -10.57 5.09
CA GLY A 73 10.70 -10.89 6.51
C GLY A 73 12.15 -11.05 6.99
N SER A 74 12.96 -11.78 6.23
CA SER A 74 14.38 -12.00 6.53
C SER A 74 15.18 -10.70 6.53
N LEU A 75 14.98 -9.86 5.50
CA LEU A 75 15.63 -8.54 5.40
C LEU A 75 15.21 -7.63 6.56
N TYR A 76 13.93 -7.64 6.93
CA TYR A 76 13.43 -6.85 8.05
C TYR A 76 14.08 -7.25 9.39
N GLN A 77 14.28 -8.55 9.62
CA GLN A 77 15.01 -9.01 10.81
C GLN A 77 16.47 -8.57 10.79
N GLN A 78 17.16 -8.72 9.66
CA GLN A 78 18.55 -8.24 9.53
C GLN A 78 18.69 -6.74 9.82
N ILE A 79 17.76 -5.93 9.32
CA ILE A 79 17.72 -4.49 9.61
C ILE A 79 17.55 -4.27 11.11
N LYS A 80 16.59 -4.95 11.77
CA LYS A 80 16.38 -4.83 13.22
C LYS A 80 17.62 -5.21 14.03
N ASP A 81 18.23 -6.34 13.71
CA ASP A 81 19.39 -6.85 14.42
C ASP A 81 20.58 -5.90 14.26
N THR A 82 20.78 -5.37 13.05
CA THR A 82 21.83 -4.36 12.78
C THR A 82 21.61 -3.09 13.59
N GLN A 83 20.37 -2.61 13.72
CA GLN A 83 20.07 -1.44 14.54
C GLN A 83 20.30 -1.71 16.04
N MET A 84 19.96 -2.90 16.53
CA MET A 84 20.23 -3.30 17.92
C MET A 84 21.74 -3.41 18.22
N GLN A 85 22.53 -3.92 17.28
CA GLN A 85 23.99 -3.95 17.39
C GLN A 85 24.57 -2.53 17.43
N ASN A 86 24.09 -1.62 16.57
CA ASN A 86 24.54 -0.23 16.55
C ASN A 86 24.20 0.56 17.83
N VAL A 87 23.08 0.25 18.50
CA VAL A 87 22.71 0.83 19.80
C VAL A 87 23.64 0.29 20.90
N THR A 88 23.87 -1.02 20.92
CA THR A 88 24.72 -1.68 21.94
C THR A 88 26.19 -1.25 21.82
N SER A 89 26.70 -1.11 20.60
CA SER A 89 28.07 -0.62 20.35
C SER A 89 28.28 0.84 20.75
N LYS A 90 27.23 1.68 20.78
CA LYS A 90 27.33 3.07 21.26
C LYS A 90 27.37 3.19 22.78
N GLN A 91 26.80 2.23 23.52
CA GLN A 91 26.83 2.21 24.99
C GLN A 91 28.17 1.72 25.56
N SER A 92 28.92 0.88 24.84
CA SER A 92 30.23 0.37 25.31
C SER A 92 31.42 1.32 25.08
N VAL A 93 31.24 2.46 24.37
CA VAL A 93 32.34 3.42 24.09
C VAL A 93 32.37 4.58 25.09
N VAL A 94 31.41 4.64 26.03
CA VAL A 94 31.44 5.59 27.14
C VAL A 94 31.99 4.89 28.38
N GLY A 95 33.30 4.68 28.41
CA GLY A 95 34.06 4.13 29.53
C GLY A 95 35.40 4.83 29.67
#